data_AF-A0A0L6X136-F1
#
_entry.id   AF-A0A0L6X136-F1
#
_cell.length_a   1.000
_cell.length_b   1.000
_cell.length_c   1.000
_cell.angle_alpha   90.00
_cell.angle_beta   90.00
_cell.angle_gamma   90.00
#
_symmetry.space_group_name_H-M   'P 1'
#
loop_
_entity.id
_entity.type
_entity.pdbx_description
1 polymer ?
#
loop_
_entity_poly.entity_id
_entity_poly.type
_entity_poly.pdbx_seq_one_letter_code
_entity_poly.pdbx_strand_id
1 'polypeptide(L)' 'PTPVVTEDGATDHQVIDKIIDECRHGHGRQYLMHWVGFPPEHDKWLPRLELDECEALDMWEARNVAAG' A
#
# COMPACT_ATOMS: atom_id res chain seq x y z
N PRO A 1 -12.84 -20.38 13.01
CA PRO A 1 -12.68 -18.98 12.57
C PRO A 1 -12.87 -18.91 11.06
N THR A 2 -14.05 -18.48 10.64
CA THR A 2 -14.47 -18.47 9.23
C THR A 2 -13.75 -17.35 8.47
N PRO A 3 -13.18 -17.62 7.28
CA PRO A 3 -12.72 -16.56 6.39
C PRO A 3 -13.95 -15.82 5.87
N VAL A 4 -14.08 -14.53 6.19
CA VAL A 4 -15.05 -13.66 5.53
C VAL A 4 -14.53 -13.45 4.12
N VAL A 5 -15.05 -14.21 3.18
CA VAL A 5 -15.00 -13.86 1.76
C VAL A 5 -16.34 -13.22 1.47
N THR A 6 -16.35 -11.89 1.39
CA THR A 6 -17.56 -11.14 1.04
C THR A 6 -17.76 -11.30 -0.45
N GLU A 7 -18.86 -11.95 -0.81
CA GLU A 7 -19.30 -12.23 -2.17
C GLU A 7 -19.97 -10.97 -2.75
N ASP A 8 -19.15 -9.99 -3.11
CA ASP A 8 -19.50 -8.88 -3.99
C ASP A 8 -18.19 -8.52 -4.70
N GLY A 9 -18.18 -8.26 -6.00
CA GLY A 9 -16.96 -8.06 -6.80
C GLY A 9 -16.11 -6.83 -6.42
N ALA A 10 -16.27 -6.30 -5.21
CA ALA A 10 -15.27 -5.52 -4.54
C ALA A 10 -14.22 -6.50 -4.01
N THR A 11 -13.15 -6.70 -4.77
CA THR A 11 -11.81 -7.00 -4.21
C THR A 11 -11.66 -6.20 -2.92
N ASP A 12 -10.98 -6.72 -1.91
CA ASP A 12 -10.72 -6.06 -0.63
C ASP A 12 -9.92 -4.74 -0.81
N HIS A 13 -10.51 -3.75 -1.49
CA HIS A 13 -10.01 -2.41 -1.74
C HIS A 13 -10.13 -1.67 -0.41
N GLN A 14 -9.31 -2.07 0.55
CA GLN A 14 -8.93 -1.15 1.60
C GLN A 14 -8.37 0.07 0.85
N VAL A 15 -9.00 1.23 1.03
CA VAL A 15 -8.66 2.43 0.25
C VAL A 15 -7.37 2.98 0.84
N ILE A 16 -6.25 2.72 0.16
CA ILE A 16 -4.97 3.34 0.49
C ILE A 16 -5.12 4.85 0.23
N ASP A 17 -4.89 5.66 1.25
CA ASP A 17 -4.86 7.11 1.13
C ASP A 17 -3.63 7.54 0.34
N LYS A 18 -2.47 7.07 0.81
CA LYS A 18 -1.16 7.37 0.21
C LYS A 18 -0.07 6.47 0.79
N ILE A 19 1.06 6.43 0.09
CA ILE A 19 2.32 5.97 0.65
C ILE A 19 2.96 7.14 1.42
N ILE A 20 3.31 6.88 2.67
CA ILE A 20 3.99 7.83 3.56
C ILE A 20 5.50 7.73 3.37
N ASP A 21 6.03 6.52 3.27
CA ASP A 21 7.47 6.25 3.29
C ASP A 21 7.82 5.01 2.47
N GLU A 22 9.09 4.92 2.05
CA GLU A 22 9.67 3.73 1.42
C GLU A 22 10.96 3.31 2.12
N CYS A 23 11.15 2.00 2.25
CA CYS A 23 12.35 1.46 2.84
C CYS A 23 12.83 0.24 2.05
N ARG A 24 14.15 0.17 1.81
CA ARG A 24 14.77 -1.01 1.24
C ARG A 24 15.00 -2.03 2.35
N HIS A 25 14.29 -3.15 2.28
CA HIS A 25 14.45 -4.25 3.23
C HIS A 25 14.98 -5.48 2.50
N GLY A 26 16.25 -5.82 2.78
CA GLY A 26 16.95 -6.93 2.14
C GLY A 26 17.00 -6.79 0.61
N HIS A 27 16.42 -7.77 -0.10
CA HIS A 27 16.39 -7.81 -1.57
C HIS A 27 15.21 -7.05 -2.20
N GLY A 28 14.35 -6.42 -1.41
CA GLY A 28 13.13 -5.78 -1.89
C GLY A 28 12.90 -4.36 -1.36
N ARG A 29 11.84 -3.73 -1.87
CA ARG A 29 11.30 -2.47 -1.34
C ARG A 29 10.01 -2.74 -0.58
N GLN A 30 9.88 -2.11 0.57
CA GLN A 30 8.64 -2.03 1.34
C GLN A 30 8.19 -0.57 1.39
N TYR A 31 6.88 -0.39 1.50
CA TYR A 31 6.26 0.92 1.51
C TYR A 31 5.33 1.01 2.71
N LEU A 32 5.43 2.12 3.44
CA LEU A 32 4.55 2.44 4.54
C LEU A 32 3.28 3.07 3.96
N MET A 33 2.18 2.35 4.02
CA MET A 33 0.88 2.83 3.55
C MET A 33 0.07 3.43 4.68
N HIS A 34 -0.68 4.48 4.33
CA HIS A 34 -1.75 5.06 5.14
C HIS A 34 -3.09 4.67 4.56
N TRP A 35 -4.07 4.34 5.42
CA TRP A 35 -5.42 4.00 4.99
C TRP A 35 -6.37 5.17 5.22
N VAL A 36 -7.29 5.40 4.27
CA VAL A 36 -8.30 6.46 4.39
C VAL A 36 -9.18 6.19 5.62
N GLY A 37 -9.25 7.17 6.52
CA GLY A 37 -10.11 7.10 7.71
C GLY A 37 -9.55 6.29 8.87
N PHE A 38 -8.31 5.77 8.77
CA PHE A 38 -7.62 5.14 9.89
C PHE A 38 -6.57 6.06 10.50
N PRO A 39 -6.31 5.95 11.81
CA PRO A 39 -5.21 6.67 12.43
C PRO A 39 -3.86 6.14 11.94
N PRO A 40 -2.79 6.95 12.01
CA PRO A 40 -1.45 6.53 11.58
C PRO A 40 -0.87 5.35 12.37
N GLU A 41 -1.46 5.02 13.52
CA GLU A 41 -1.11 3.81 14.28
C GLU A 41 -1.45 2.52 13.53
N HIS A 42 -2.34 2.59 12.54
CA HIS A 42 -2.69 1.47 11.65
C HIS A 42 -1.83 1.43 10.38
N ASP A 43 -0.89 2.36 10.23
CA ASP A 43 0.04 2.36 9.10
C ASP A 43 0.89 1.09 9.13
N LYS A 44 1.03 0.47 7.97
CA LYS A 44 1.70 -0.82 7.84
C LYS A 44 2.69 -0.79 6.69
N TRP A 45 3.78 -1.52 6.88
CA TRP A 45 4.75 -1.78 5.83
C TRP A 45 4.28 -2.95 4.98
N LEU A 46 3.99 -2.69 3.71
CA LEU A 46 3.70 -3.74 2.74
C LEU A 46 4.82 -3.87 1.70
N PRO A 47 5.07 -5.09 1.22
CA PRO A 47 5.95 -5.27 0.07
C PRO A 47 5.33 -4.66 -1.18
N ARG A 48 6.19 -4.25 -2.13
CA ARG A 48 5.75 -3.73 -3.45
C ARG A 48 4.67 -4.59 -4.11
N LEU A 49 4.80 -5.92 -4.01
CA LEU A 49 3.90 -6.87 -4.67
C LEU A 49 2.44 -6.75 -4.20
N GLU A 50 2.21 -6.42 -2.93
CA GLU A 50 0.86 -6.22 -2.39
C GLU A 50 0.25 -4.88 -2.82
N LEU A 51 1.09 -3.97 -3.31
CA LEU A 51 0.73 -2.63 -3.75
C LEU A 51 0.82 -2.48 -5.28
N ASP A 52 1.11 -3.57 -6.00
CA ASP A 52 1.38 -3.54 -7.45
C ASP A 52 0.16 -3.08 -8.25
N GLU A 53 -1.05 -3.27 -7.71
CA GLU A 53 -2.32 -2.81 -8.30
C GLU A 53 -2.84 -1.50 -7.67
N CYS A 54 -2.02 -0.80 -6.87
CA CYS A 54 -2.43 0.43 -6.18
C CYS A 54 -1.88 1.69 -6.86
N GLU A 55 -2.79 2.57 -7.28
CA GLU A 55 -2.45 3.86 -7.90
C GLU A 55 -1.55 4.73 -6.99
N ALA A 56 -1.70 4.62 -5.67
CA ALA A 56 -0.83 5.30 -4.70
C ALA A 56 0.65 4.92 -4.85
N LEU A 57 0.95 3.67 -5.23
CA LEU A 57 2.30 3.22 -5.52
C LEU A 57 2.82 3.82 -6.82
N ASP A 58 2.01 3.84 -7.87
CA ASP A 58 2.39 4.46 -9.15
C ASP A 58 2.76 5.94 -8.98
N MET A 59 1.93 6.69 -8.24
CA MET A 59 2.22 8.10 -7.94
C MET A 59 3.51 8.27 -7.14
N TRP A 60 3.75 7.38 -6.17
CA TRP A 60 4.95 7.41 -5.34
C TRP A 60 6.21 7.07 -6.13
N GLU A 61 6.21 5.99 -6.92
CA GLU A 61 7.36 5.61 -7.76
C GLU A 61 7.61 6.68 -8.84
N ALA A 62 6.56 7.24 -9.47
CA ALA A 62 6.71 8.32 -10.45
C ALA A 62 7.37 9.58 -9.85
N ARG A 63 6.99 9.96 -8.62
CA ARG A 63 7.61 11.08 -7.90
C ARG A 63 9.08 10.81 -7.57
N ASN A 64 9.41 9.60 -7.10
CA ASN A 64 10.78 9.26 -6.69
C ASN A 64 11.71 9.06 -7.89
N VAL A 65 11.22 8.54 -9.01
CA VAL A 65 12.00 8.40 -10.25
C VAL A 65 12.40 9.76 -10.83
N ALA A 66 11.55 10.78 -10.69
CA ALA A 66 11.87 12.14 -11.16
C ALA A 66 12.89 12.89 -10.28
N ALA A 67 13.19 12.37 -9.09
CA ALA A 67 14.10 13.00 -8.12
C ALA A 67 15.54 12.43 -8.15
N GLY A 68 15.81 11.41 -8.97
CA GLY A 68 17.14 10.82 -9.18
C GLY A 68 17.74 11.18 -10.53
#